data_AF-A0A812XGV2-F1
#
_entry.id   AF-A0A812XGV2-F1
#
_cell.length_a   1.000
_cell.length_b   1.000
_cell.length_c   1.000
_cell.angle_alpha   90.00
_cell.angle_beta   90.00
_cell.angle_gamma   90.00
#
_symmetry.space_group_name_H-M   'P 1'
#
loop_
_entity.id
_entity.type
_entity.pdbx_description
1 polymer ?
#
loop_
_entity_poly.entity_id
_entity_poly.type
_entity_poly.pdbx_seq_one_letter_code
_entity_poly.pdbx_strand_id
1 'polypeptide(L)'
;TGFISAVRSILKMKEGSLATIGVPCSSFIFLNSGTSRRSPELPLGREDLPYIDQANSIAARVCLLLLLLTVRKCYWLLEQPSSSMFEELPYFQHVVRILQKFMRVHRTFFWMGCYGHFSCKGSLAYGTLGFIPKLAKRLTRKKKIRYGLSSEGVVRKGVDKRGRQVVSLGWNA
;
A
#
# COMPACT_ATOMS: atom_id res chain seq x y z
N THR A 1 9.73 7.68 21.73
CA THR A 1 10.50 8.86 21.29
C THR A 1 10.23 9.27 19.82
N GLY A 2 9.97 8.37 18.86
CA GLY A 2 9.64 8.78 17.47
C GLY A 2 8.26 9.44 17.25
N PHE A 3 7.21 8.93 17.89
CA PHE A 3 5.85 9.47 17.71
C PHE A 3 5.70 10.92 18.17
N ILE A 4 6.28 11.27 19.33
CA ILE A 4 6.28 12.64 19.86
C ILE A 4 6.99 13.59 18.88
N SER A 5 8.09 13.16 18.27
CA SER A 5 8.79 13.94 17.25
C SER A 5 7.91 14.17 16.02
N ALA A 6 7.17 13.16 15.55
CA ALA A 6 6.23 13.31 14.44
C ALA A 6 5.11 14.32 14.79
N VAL A 7 4.54 14.24 15.98
CA VAL A 7 3.54 15.21 16.48
C VAL A 7 4.13 16.61 16.51
N ARG A 8 5.33 16.80 17.09
CA ARG A 8 6.01 18.10 17.12
C ARG A 8 6.26 18.65 15.73
N SER A 9 6.63 17.82 14.76
CA SER A 9 6.82 18.23 13.37
C SER A 9 5.51 18.69 12.74
N ILE A 10 4.42 17.93 12.90
CA ILE A 10 3.10 18.30 12.38
C ILE A 10 2.60 19.61 13.00
N LEU A 11 2.80 19.82 14.31
CA LEU A 11 2.39 21.05 14.97
C LEU A 11 3.15 22.30 14.48
N LYS A 12 4.31 22.12 13.84
CA LYS A 12 5.08 23.19 13.19
C LYS A 12 4.72 23.41 11.72
N MET A 13 3.94 22.51 11.11
CA MET A 13 3.53 22.63 9.72
C MET A 13 2.55 23.80 9.53
N LYS A 14 2.71 24.52 8.41
CA LYS A 14 1.78 25.59 7.99
C LYS A 14 0.54 24.97 7.34
N GLU A 15 -0.59 25.66 7.42
CA GLU A 15 -1.80 25.26 6.70
C GLU A 15 -1.51 25.10 5.19
N GLY A 16 -2.11 24.09 4.56
CA GLY A 16 -1.89 23.77 3.15
C GLY A 16 -0.58 23.04 2.83
N SER A 17 0.27 22.77 3.81
CA SER A 17 1.46 21.94 3.60
C SER A 17 1.11 20.46 3.39
N LEU A 18 2.05 19.69 2.82
CA LEU A 18 1.88 18.26 2.54
C LEU A 18 2.78 17.41 3.44
N ALA A 19 2.18 16.44 4.13
CA ALA A 19 2.91 15.35 4.78
C ALA A 19 2.88 14.08 3.92
N THR A 20 4.04 13.52 3.62
CA THR A 20 4.17 12.18 3.02
C THR A 20 4.48 11.17 4.11
N ILE A 21 3.74 10.06 4.15
CA ILE A 21 3.81 9.06 5.22
C ILE A 21 4.01 7.68 4.61
N GLY A 22 5.07 6.99 5.03
CA GLY A 22 5.31 5.59 4.73
C GLY A 22 5.21 4.76 6.00
N VAL A 23 4.27 3.81 6.04
CA VAL A 23 4.16 2.85 7.14
C VAL A 23 5.05 1.64 6.84
N PRO A 24 5.83 1.13 7.81
CA PRO A 24 6.55 -0.13 7.66
C PRO A 24 5.59 -1.24 7.20
N CYS A 25 5.85 -1.82 6.02
CA CYS A 25 4.93 -2.76 5.39
C CYS A 25 5.29 -4.23 5.63
N SER A 26 6.43 -4.52 6.24
CA SER A 26 7.00 -5.88 6.33
C SER A 26 6.07 -6.91 6.98
N SER A 27 5.27 -6.51 7.96
CA SER A 27 4.29 -7.38 8.63
C SER A 27 2.92 -7.44 7.95
N PHE A 28 2.66 -6.53 7.00
CA PHE A 28 1.37 -6.38 6.33
C PHE A 28 1.37 -6.99 4.91
N ILE A 29 2.53 -7.24 4.32
CA ILE A 29 2.62 -7.82 2.97
C ILE A 29 2.34 -9.33 2.96
N PHE A 30 1.87 -9.81 1.81
CA PHE A 30 1.62 -11.24 1.55
C PHE A 30 2.78 -12.17 1.97
N LEU A 31 4.05 -11.77 1.78
CA LEU A 31 5.20 -12.60 2.13
C LEU A 31 5.25 -12.94 3.63
N ASN A 32 4.73 -12.07 4.50
CA ASN A 32 4.70 -12.33 5.94
C ASN A 32 3.41 -13.02 6.40
N SER A 33 2.44 -13.28 5.52
CA SER A 33 1.12 -13.83 5.86
C SER A 33 1.19 -15.16 6.64
N GLY A 34 2.14 -16.04 6.31
CA GLY A 34 2.31 -17.31 7.03
C GLY A 34 2.72 -17.12 8.50
N THR A 35 3.45 -16.05 8.82
CA THR A 35 3.88 -15.73 10.19
C THR A 35 2.91 -14.81 10.90
N SER A 36 2.51 -13.70 10.26
CA SER A 36 1.58 -12.72 10.83
C SER A 36 0.17 -13.27 10.97
N ARG A 37 -0.23 -14.24 10.14
CA ARG A 37 -1.60 -14.76 10.00
C ARG A 37 -2.65 -13.67 9.81
N ARG A 38 -2.26 -12.53 9.22
CA ARG A 38 -3.21 -11.48 8.88
C ARG A 38 -4.09 -11.94 7.72
N SER A 39 -5.39 -11.73 7.85
CA SER A 39 -6.39 -11.90 6.80
C SER A 39 -7.42 -10.77 6.88
N PRO A 40 -8.33 -10.61 5.90
CA PRO A 40 -9.41 -9.63 6.01
C PRO A 40 -10.27 -9.82 7.27
N GLU A 41 -10.47 -11.07 7.71
CA GLU A 41 -11.21 -11.43 8.91
C GLU A 41 -10.39 -11.26 10.20
N LEU A 42 -9.06 -11.39 10.10
CA LEU A 42 -8.12 -11.20 11.20
C LEU A 42 -7.05 -10.16 10.81
N PRO A 43 -7.41 -8.87 10.65
CA PRO A 43 -6.49 -7.87 10.11
C PRO A 43 -5.36 -7.53 11.07
N LEU A 44 -5.55 -7.72 12.37
CA LEU A 44 -4.52 -7.52 13.41
C LEU A 44 -3.48 -8.65 13.47
N GLY A 45 -3.83 -9.84 12.95
CA GLY A 45 -2.95 -11.01 12.91
C GLY A 45 -2.60 -11.57 14.30
N ARG A 46 -1.42 -12.16 14.40
CA ARG A 46 -0.83 -12.75 15.60
C ARG A 46 -0.20 -11.71 16.52
N GLU A 47 -1.03 -11.07 17.34
CA GLU A 47 -0.59 -10.03 18.29
C GLU A 47 0.30 -10.59 19.42
N ASP A 48 0.39 -11.90 19.58
CA ASP A 48 1.34 -12.57 20.47
C ASP A 48 2.81 -12.40 20.01
N LEU A 49 3.05 -12.00 18.75
CA LEU A 49 4.37 -11.73 18.22
C LEU A 49 4.74 -10.23 18.42
N PRO A 50 5.84 -9.90 19.13
CA PRO A 50 6.16 -8.50 19.46
C PRO A 50 6.26 -7.55 18.25
N TYR A 51 6.75 -8.02 17.11
CA TYR A 51 6.87 -7.19 15.92
C TYR A 51 5.50 -6.92 15.23
N ILE A 52 4.52 -7.79 15.43
CA ILE A 52 3.15 -7.63 14.94
C ILE A 52 2.40 -6.60 15.78
N ASP A 53 2.49 -6.72 17.11
CA ASP A 53 1.94 -5.74 18.06
C ASP A 53 2.55 -4.34 17.83
N GLN A 54 3.88 -4.25 17.68
CA GLN A 54 4.54 -3.00 17.35
C GLN A 54 4.07 -2.41 16.02
N ALA A 55 3.88 -3.24 15.00
CA ALA A 55 3.34 -2.79 13.71
C ALA A 55 1.90 -2.27 13.83
N ASN A 56 1.04 -2.95 14.61
CA ASN A 56 -0.33 -2.50 14.89
C ASN A 56 -0.32 -1.15 15.63
N SER A 57 0.55 -1.02 16.64
CA SER A 57 0.75 0.22 17.39
C SER A 57 1.23 1.38 16.51
N ILE A 58 2.17 1.13 15.58
CA ILE A 58 2.63 2.15 14.62
C ILE A 58 1.48 2.57 13.70
N ALA A 59 0.70 1.61 13.19
CA ALA A 59 -0.40 1.87 12.30
C ALA A 59 -1.54 2.68 12.97
N ALA A 60 -1.87 2.35 14.23
CA ALA A 60 -2.81 3.14 15.03
C ALA A 60 -2.30 4.58 15.27
N ARG A 61 -1.01 4.74 15.60
CA ARG A 61 -0.37 6.05 15.75
C ARG A 61 -0.42 6.86 14.45
N VAL A 62 -0.17 6.24 13.30
CA VAL A 62 -0.28 6.90 12.00
C VAL A 62 -1.70 7.41 11.76
N CYS A 63 -2.73 6.64 12.12
CA CYS A 63 -4.12 7.09 12.03
C CYS A 63 -4.37 8.37 12.86
N LEU A 64 -3.79 8.46 14.07
CA LEU A 64 -3.84 9.70 14.87
C LEU A 64 -3.11 10.87 14.20
N LEU A 65 -1.96 10.61 13.55
CA LEU A 65 -1.24 11.66 12.80
C LEU A 65 -2.05 12.16 11.60
N LEU A 66 -2.78 11.27 10.90
CA LEU A 66 -3.67 11.66 9.79
C LEU A 66 -4.78 12.58 10.27
N LEU A 67 -5.41 12.26 11.39
CA LEU A 67 -6.43 13.12 12.01
C LEU A 67 -5.84 14.48 12.40
N LEU A 68 -4.66 14.50 13.04
CA LEU A 68 -3.99 15.73 13.44
C LEU A 68 -3.64 16.60 12.22
N LEU A 69 -3.11 16.01 11.14
CA LEU A 69 -2.83 16.69 9.88
C LEU A 69 -4.10 17.33 9.30
N THR A 70 -5.20 16.58 9.26
CA THR A 70 -6.49 17.09 8.78
C THR A 70 -6.97 18.28 9.63
N VAL A 71 -6.96 18.18 10.96
CA VAL A 71 -7.38 19.28 11.86
C VAL A 71 -6.49 20.51 11.68
N ARG A 72 -5.21 20.32 11.36
CA ARG A 72 -4.25 21.38 11.03
C ARG A 72 -4.36 21.91 9.59
N LYS A 73 -5.40 21.52 8.85
CA LYS A 73 -5.61 21.85 7.44
C LYS A 73 -4.38 21.55 6.56
N CYS A 74 -3.65 20.51 6.92
CA CYS A 74 -2.51 20.02 6.16
C CYS A 74 -2.99 18.85 5.28
N TYR A 75 -2.45 18.80 4.07
CA TYR A 75 -2.62 17.66 3.19
C TYR A 75 -1.75 16.50 3.64
N TRP A 76 -2.18 15.28 3.32
CA TRP A 76 -1.39 14.10 3.58
C TRP A 76 -1.47 13.11 2.41
N LEU A 77 -0.41 12.33 2.27
CA LEU A 77 -0.26 11.25 1.31
C LEU A 77 0.36 10.04 2.05
N LEU A 78 -0.41 8.96 2.19
CA LEU A 78 0.04 7.69 2.75
C LEU A 78 0.24 6.68 1.62
N GLU A 79 1.43 6.09 1.53
CA GLU A 79 1.75 5.05 0.55
C GLU A 79 1.89 3.68 1.21
N GLN A 80 1.36 2.65 0.55
CA GLN A 80 1.53 1.24 0.91
C GLN A 80 1.69 0.37 -0.34
N PRO A 81 2.39 -0.77 -0.25
CA PRO A 81 2.34 -1.79 -1.30
C PRO A 81 0.89 -2.24 -1.55
N SER A 82 0.54 -2.59 -2.79
CA SER A 82 -0.82 -3.00 -3.13
C SER A 82 -1.25 -4.35 -2.55
N SER A 83 -0.31 -5.15 -2.05
CA SER A 83 -0.56 -6.41 -1.34
C SER A 83 -0.57 -6.26 0.18
N SER A 84 -0.54 -5.02 0.68
CA SER A 84 -0.51 -4.73 2.11
C SER A 84 -1.91 -4.89 2.74
N MET A 85 -1.99 -5.62 3.84
CA MET A 85 -3.19 -5.74 4.69
C MET A 85 -3.47 -4.48 5.52
N PHE A 86 -2.69 -3.41 5.35
CA PHE A 86 -2.85 -2.18 6.13
C PHE A 86 -4.23 -1.53 5.95
N GLU A 87 -4.82 -1.60 4.74
CA GLU A 87 -6.13 -1.01 4.50
C GLU A 87 -7.29 -1.75 5.18
N GLU A 88 -7.05 -3.01 5.59
CA GLU A 88 -8.01 -3.83 6.31
C GLU A 88 -8.01 -3.56 7.82
N LEU A 89 -7.10 -2.73 8.31
CA LEU A 89 -7.03 -2.42 9.74
C LEU A 89 -8.25 -1.61 10.19
N PRO A 90 -8.91 -2.00 11.29
CA PRO A 90 -10.17 -1.39 11.71
C PRO A 90 -10.03 0.10 12.01
N TYR A 91 -8.91 0.52 12.60
CA TYR A 91 -8.63 1.93 12.89
C TYR A 91 -8.41 2.76 11.62
N PHE A 92 -7.78 2.19 10.58
CA PHE A 92 -7.56 2.91 9.33
C PHE A 92 -8.88 3.09 8.59
N GLN A 93 -9.68 2.04 8.47
CA GLN A 93 -11.03 2.11 7.91
C GLN A 93 -11.92 3.09 8.68
N HIS A 94 -11.83 3.11 10.01
CA HIS A 94 -12.57 4.06 10.83
C HIS A 94 -12.16 5.51 10.54
N VAL A 95 -10.86 5.82 10.52
CA VAL A 95 -10.37 7.17 10.20
C VAL A 95 -10.77 7.59 8.79
N VAL A 96 -10.58 6.74 7.78
CA VAL A 96 -10.97 7.06 6.40
C VAL A 96 -12.46 7.35 6.31
N ARG A 97 -13.32 6.52 6.93
CA ARG A 97 -14.77 6.75 6.96
C ARG A 97 -15.16 8.06 7.63
N ILE A 98 -14.54 8.41 8.75
CA ILE A 98 -14.81 9.68 9.43
C ILE A 98 -14.38 10.85 8.56
N LEU A 99 -13.15 10.82 8.03
CA LEU A 99 -12.63 11.91 7.20
C LEU A 99 -13.46 12.12 5.93
N GLN A 100 -13.94 11.05 5.31
CA GLN A 100 -14.81 11.10 4.12
C GLN A 100 -16.14 11.84 4.36
N LYS A 101 -16.60 11.98 5.61
CA LYS A 101 -17.79 12.79 5.94
C LYS A 101 -17.54 14.30 5.81
N PHE A 102 -16.28 14.73 5.92
CA PHE A 102 -15.91 16.15 5.99
C PHE A 102 -15.05 16.61 4.81
N MET A 103 -14.32 15.69 4.17
CA MET A 103 -13.40 16.01 3.10
C MET A 103 -13.22 14.85 2.12
N ARG A 104 -12.73 15.15 0.92
CA ARG A 104 -12.40 14.12 -0.06
C ARG A 104 -11.11 13.41 0.33
N VAL A 105 -11.21 12.10 0.56
CA VAL A 105 -10.07 11.19 0.71
C VAL A 105 -9.98 10.35 -0.56
N HIS A 106 -8.88 10.49 -1.29
CA HIS A 106 -8.57 9.75 -2.50
C HIS A 106 -7.85 8.44 -2.15
N ARG A 107 -8.19 7.38 -2.89
CA ARG A 107 -7.46 6.11 -2.94
C ARG A 107 -7.03 5.89 -4.38
N THR A 108 -5.77 5.58 -4.64
CA THR A 108 -5.27 5.40 -6.01
C THR A 108 -4.18 4.35 -6.09
N PHE A 109 -4.35 3.39 -6.99
CA PHE A 109 -3.34 2.42 -7.35
C PHE A 109 -2.43 2.96 -8.45
N PHE A 110 -1.12 2.72 -8.33
CA PHE A 110 -0.16 3.02 -9.38
C PHE A 110 1.02 2.05 -9.36
N TRP A 111 1.66 1.90 -10.53
CA TRP A 111 2.90 1.14 -10.64
C TRP A 111 4.09 2.05 -10.40
N MET A 112 4.96 1.72 -9.44
CA MET A 112 6.12 2.56 -9.15
C MET A 112 7.09 2.68 -10.34
N GLY A 113 7.11 1.71 -11.26
CA GLY A 113 7.88 1.78 -12.51
C GLY A 113 7.41 2.87 -13.48
N CYS A 114 6.18 3.37 -13.30
CA CYS A 114 5.72 4.56 -14.00
C CYS A 114 6.46 5.83 -13.55
N TYR A 115 7.06 5.79 -12.36
CA TYR A 115 7.73 6.89 -11.67
C TYR A 115 9.23 6.65 -11.47
N GLY A 116 9.83 5.74 -12.27
CA GLY A 116 11.28 5.52 -12.27
C GLY A 116 11.79 4.46 -11.29
N HIS A 117 10.92 3.83 -10.49
CA HIS A 117 11.35 2.78 -9.57
C HIS A 117 11.71 1.48 -10.30
N PHE A 118 12.74 0.77 -9.84
CA PHE A 118 13.24 -0.46 -10.47
C PHE A 118 12.27 -1.64 -10.33
N SER A 119 11.70 -1.85 -9.13
CA SER A 119 10.98 -3.09 -8.79
C SER A 119 9.58 -3.22 -9.40
N CYS A 120 9.12 -2.21 -10.17
CA CYS A 120 7.77 -2.15 -10.75
C CYS A 120 6.65 -2.63 -9.84
N LYS A 121 6.78 -2.45 -8.52
CA LYS A 121 5.76 -2.92 -7.58
C LYS A 121 4.53 -2.03 -7.69
N GLY A 122 3.37 -2.66 -7.49
CA GLY A 122 2.11 -1.95 -7.30
C GLY A 122 2.08 -1.29 -5.93
N SER A 123 1.62 -0.04 -5.91
CA SER A 123 1.45 0.76 -4.70
C SER A 123 0.06 1.37 -4.66
N LEU A 124 -0.47 1.51 -3.45
CA LEU A 124 -1.69 2.23 -3.12
C LEU A 124 -1.30 3.53 -2.43
N ALA A 125 -1.86 4.63 -2.90
CA ALA A 125 -1.80 5.93 -2.26
C ALA A 125 -3.16 6.30 -1.68
N TYR A 126 -3.17 6.75 -0.44
CA TYR A 126 -4.29 7.42 0.21
C TYR A 126 -3.93 8.88 0.46
N GLY A 127 -4.87 9.80 0.32
CA GLY A 127 -4.60 11.19 0.70
C GLY A 127 -5.66 12.18 0.30
N THR A 128 -5.40 13.44 0.60
CA THR A 128 -6.40 14.51 0.52
C THR A 128 -6.19 15.49 -0.63
N LEU A 129 -5.10 15.34 -1.38
CA LEU A 129 -4.79 16.18 -2.55
C LEU A 129 -5.52 15.72 -3.80
N GLY A 130 -6.09 16.68 -4.53
CA GLY A 130 -6.84 16.41 -5.78
C GLY A 130 -6.01 15.84 -6.93
N PHE A 131 -4.67 15.89 -6.87
CA PHE A 131 -3.83 15.23 -7.88
C PHE A 131 -3.62 13.74 -7.63
N ILE A 132 -3.96 13.21 -6.45
CA ILE A 132 -3.70 11.80 -6.10
C ILE A 132 -4.32 10.84 -7.12
N PRO A 133 -5.57 11.02 -7.61
CA PRO A 133 -6.12 10.22 -8.70
C PRO A 133 -5.29 10.23 -9.98
N LYS A 134 -4.56 11.32 -10.25
CA LYS A 134 -3.67 11.45 -11.42
C LYS A 134 -2.40 10.61 -11.28
N LEU A 135 -2.16 10.01 -10.12
CA LEU A 135 -1.08 9.04 -9.94
C LEU A 135 -1.36 7.71 -10.63
N ALA A 136 -2.60 7.42 -10.98
CA ALA A 136 -2.98 6.20 -11.69
C ALA A 136 -2.31 6.13 -13.08
N LYS A 137 -1.17 5.43 -13.16
CA LYS A 137 -0.45 5.18 -14.41
C LYS A 137 -0.23 3.70 -14.63
N ARG A 138 -0.59 3.22 -15.82
CA ARG A 138 -0.34 1.85 -16.28
C ARG A 138 1.07 1.73 -16.85
N LEU A 139 1.74 0.60 -16.59
CA LEU A 139 2.98 0.27 -17.27
C LEU A 139 2.70 0.05 -18.77
N THR A 140 3.40 0.80 -19.64
CA THR A 140 3.36 0.58 -21.09
C THR A 140 3.99 -0.76 -21.44
N ARG A 141 3.65 -1.33 -22.61
CA ARG A 141 4.25 -2.58 -23.10
C ARG A 141 5.78 -2.52 -23.09
N LYS A 142 6.35 -1.43 -23.62
CA LYS A 142 7.80 -1.18 -23.60
C LYS A 142 8.40 -1.24 -22.19
N LYS A 143 7.71 -0.67 -21.19
CA LYS A 143 8.14 -0.76 -19.79
C LYS A 143 8.02 -2.19 -19.26
N LYS A 144 6.90 -2.88 -19.50
CA LYS A 144 6.73 -4.28 -19.07
C LYS A 144 7.85 -5.19 -19.59
N ILE A 145 8.22 -5.05 -20.87
CA ILE A 145 9.36 -5.79 -21.47
C ILE A 145 10.67 -5.43 -20.77
N ARG A 146 10.97 -4.13 -20.63
CA ARG A 146 12.18 -3.65 -19.94
C ARG A 146 12.33 -4.24 -18.53
N TYR A 147 11.22 -4.42 -17.82
CA TYR A 147 11.20 -4.90 -16.45
C TYR A 147 10.97 -6.41 -16.31
N GLY A 148 10.99 -7.17 -17.42
CA GLY A 148 10.78 -8.62 -17.39
C GLY A 148 9.37 -9.05 -16.92
N LEU A 149 8.39 -8.14 -17.00
CA LEU A 149 6.99 -8.38 -16.63
C LEU A 149 6.11 -8.73 -17.84
N SER A 150 6.69 -8.78 -19.05
CA SER A 150 6.00 -9.30 -20.23
C SER A 150 5.89 -10.81 -20.11
N SER A 151 4.72 -11.37 -20.41
CA SER A 151 4.53 -12.81 -20.54
C SER A 151 5.12 -13.39 -21.83
N GLU A 152 5.66 -12.54 -22.71
CA GLU A 152 6.42 -12.97 -23.89
C GLU A 152 7.62 -13.81 -23.44
N GLY A 153 7.58 -15.11 -23.71
CA GLY A 153 8.61 -16.07 -23.30
C GLY A 153 8.33 -16.79 -21.97
N VAL A 154 7.19 -16.55 -21.30
CA VAL A 154 6.83 -17.33 -20.12
C VAL A 154 6.37 -18.73 -20.55
N VAL A 155 7.20 -19.70 -20.21
CA VAL A 155 6.89 -21.12 -20.39
C VAL A 155 5.81 -21.53 -19.40
N ARG A 156 4.60 -21.83 -19.88
CA ARG A 156 3.56 -22.46 -19.07
C ARG A 156 3.77 -23.96 -19.08
N LYS A 157 4.05 -24.54 -17.91
CA LYS A 157 4.05 -25.98 -17.71
C LYS A 157 2.69 -26.40 -17.16
N GLY A 158 1.94 -27.20 -17.92
CA GLY A 158 0.71 -27.83 -17.51
C GLY A 158 0.85 -29.34 -17.51
N VAL A 159 -0.18 -30.03 -17.01
CA VAL A 159 -0.29 -31.49 -17.11
C VAL A 159 -1.54 -31.80 -17.92
N ASP A 160 -1.42 -32.56 -19.01
CA ASP A 160 -2.57 -32.95 -19.83
C ASP A 160 -3.49 -33.94 -19.09
N LYS A 161 -4.67 -34.20 -19.66
CA LYS A 161 -5.65 -35.16 -19.10
C LYS A 161 -5.11 -36.60 -19.01
N ARG A 162 -3.92 -36.88 -19.58
CA ARG A 162 -3.23 -38.18 -19.55
C ARG A 162 -2.00 -38.15 -18.63
N GLY A 163 -1.82 -37.11 -17.83
CA GLY A 163 -0.72 -36.99 -16.87
C GLY A 163 0.62 -36.53 -17.46
N ARG A 164 0.69 -36.14 -18.74
CA ARG A 164 1.95 -35.73 -19.38
C ARG A 164 2.20 -34.23 -19.18
N GLN A 165 3.46 -33.86 -18.92
CA GLN A 165 3.85 -32.46 -18.89
C GLN A 165 3.72 -31.84 -20.28
N VAL A 166 2.94 -30.76 -20.38
CA VAL A 166 2.80 -29.95 -21.58
C VAL A 166 3.46 -28.61 -21.34
N VAL A 167 4.37 -28.24 -22.23
CA VAL A 167 5.08 -26.97 -22.20
C VAL A 167 4.52 -26.11 -23.32
N SER A 168 3.83 -25.01 -22.98
CA SER A 168 3.29 -24.07 -23.96
C SER A 168 3.89 -22.67 -23.79
N LEU A 169 4.25 -22.05 -24.91
CA LEU A 169 4.60 -20.64 -24.98
C LEU A 169 3.30 -19.84 -24.98
N GLY A 170 2.99 -19.20 -23.86
CA GLY A 170 1.78 -18.41 -23.72
C GLY A 170 1.91 -17.05 -24.41
N TRP A 171 1.27 -16.89 -25.57
CA TRP A 171 1.04 -15.57 -26.17
C TRP A 171 -0.32 -15.07 -25.70
N ASN A 172 -0.35 -14.08 -24.80
CA ASN A 172 -1.59 -13.37 -24.50
C ASN A 172 -1.67 -12.17 -25.47
N ALA A 173 -2.61 -12.23 -26.41
CA ALA A 173 -3.00 -11.12 -27.27
C ALA A 173 -3.61 -9.96 -26.44
#